data_AF-A0A7Y3D7U8-F1
#
_entry.id   AF-A0A7Y3D7U8-F1
#
_cell.length_a   1.000
_cell.length_b   1.000
_cell.length_c   1.000
_cell.angle_alpha   90.00
_cell.angle_beta   90.00
_cell.angle_gamma   90.00
#
_symmetry.space_group_name_H-M   'P 1'
#
loop_
_entity.id
_entity.type
_entity.pdbx_description
1 polymer ?
#
loop_
_entity_poly.entity_id
_entity_poly.type
_entity_poly.pdbx_seq_one_letter_code
_entity_poly.pdbx_strand_id
1 'polypeptide(L)'
;MQGSEAELAQARQGLLDTVGPEGLVDAAAVVGNFERMTRIADATGIPLDPPVNLLAGDLQGELGLNEFGSARNTAEPGAIANLLAPLLRRISVPMFRLLNRVAGTADE
;
A
#
# COMPACT_ATOMS: atom_id res chain seq x y z
N MET A 1 13.96 -0.72 -11.48
CA MET A 1 14.08 -1.69 -12.59
C MET A 1 12.97 -1.40 -13.59
N GLN A 2 13.29 -1.04 -14.83
CA GLN A 2 12.32 -1.07 -15.92
C GLN A 2 12.55 -2.39 -16.67
N GLY A 3 11.54 -3.27 -16.71
CA GLY A 3 11.61 -4.48 -17.53
C GLY A 3 11.68 -4.11 -19.01
N SER A 4 12.48 -4.83 -19.79
CA SER A 4 12.51 -4.69 -21.24
C SER A 4 11.14 -4.98 -21.85
N GLU A 5 10.89 -4.45 -23.05
CA GLU A 5 9.64 -4.72 -23.77
C GLU A 5 9.38 -6.22 -23.98
N ALA A 6 10.44 -7.00 -24.17
CA ALA A 6 10.34 -8.46 -24.29
C ALA A 6 9.88 -9.12 -22.99
N GLU A 7 10.44 -8.71 -21.84
CA GLU A 7 10.04 -9.23 -20.52
C GLU A 7 8.58 -8.83 -20.20
N LEU A 8 8.18 -7.61 -20.55
CA LEU A 8 6.80 -7.16 -20.37
C LEU A 8 5.82 -7.93 -21.25
N ALA A 9 6.17 -8.19 -22.51
CA ALA A 9 5.35 -9.00 -23.41
C ALA A 9 5.18 -10.43 -22.87
N GLN A 10 6.27 -11.04 -22.39
CA GLN A 10 6.24 -12.37 -21.79
C GLN A 10 5.36 -12.42 -20.55
N ALA A 11 5.48 -11.44 -19.65
CA ALA A 11 4.66 -11.38 -18.44
C ALA A 11 3.16 -11.20 -18.75
N ARG A 12 2.82 -10.34 -19.73
CA ARG A 12 1.43 -10.15 -20.18
C ARG A 12 0.85 -11.43 -20.77
N GLN A 13 1.63 -12.14 -21.59
CA GLN A 13 1.19 -13.42 -22.15
C GLN A 13 0.98 -14.46 -21.05
N GLY A 14 1.92 -14.59 -20.10
CA GLY A 14 1.80 -15.52 -18.98
C GLY A 14 0.58 -15.23 -18.10
N LEU A 15 0.26 -13.95 -17.86
CA LEU A 15 -0.96 -13.55 -17.17
C LEU A 15 -2.20 -13.99 -17.96
N LEU A 16 -2.26 -13.67 -19.25
CA LEU A 16 -3.37 -14.05 -20.13
C LEU A 16 -3.59 -15.58 -20.16
N ASP A 17 -2.52 -16.35 -20.28
CA ASP A 17 -2.57 -17.82 -20.30
C ASP A 17 -3.09 -18.40 -18.97
N THR A 18 -2.81 -17.71 -17.86
CA THR A 18 -3.19 -18.18 -16.51
C THR A 18 -4.64 -17.83 -16.16
N VAL A 19 -5.10 -16.61 -16.47
CA VAL A 19 -6.43 -16.13 -16.04
C VAL A 19 -7.46 -16.07 -17.16
N GLY A 20 -7.04 -16.28 -18.41
CA GLY A 20 -7.88 -16.15 -19.59
C GLY A 20 -8.26 -14.69 -19.92
N PRO A 21 -8.92 -14.45 -21.07
CA PRO A 21 -9.28 -13.11 -21.51
C PRO A 21 -10.20 -12.36 -20.53
N GLU A 22 -11.23 -13.04 -19.99
CA GLU A 22 -12.17 -12.44 -19.04
C GLU A 22 -11.49 -12.09 -17.72
N GLY A 23 -10.71 -13.03 -17.16
CA GLY A 23 -9.95 -12.78 -15.93
C GLY A 23 -8.90 -11.68 -16.09
N LEU A 24 -8.33 -11.50 -17.28
CA LEU A 24 -7.41 -10.39 -17.57
C LEU A 24 -8.14 -9.04 -17.51
N VAL A 25 -9.36 -8.97 -18.06
CA VAL A 25 -10.20 -7.75 -18.00
C VAL A 25 -10.57 -7.44 -16.55
N ASP A 26 -10.98 -8.45 -15.77
CA ASP A 26 -11.31 -8.26 -14.37
C ASP A 26 -10.11 -7.78 -13.55
N ALA A 27 -8.94 -8.39 -13.74
CA ALA A 27 -7.71 -7.97 -13.08
C ALA A 27 -7.35 -6.52 -13.44
N ALA A 28 -7.46 -6.15 -14.72
CA ALA A 28 -7.21 -4.78 -15.17
C ALA A 28 -8.21 -3.78 -14.55
N ALA A 29 -9.48 -4.15 -14.41
CA ALA A 29 -10.49 -3.32 -13.77
C ALA A 29 -10.18 -3.10 -12.29
N VAL A 30 -9.77 -4.14 -11.57
CA VAL A 30 -9.35 -4.05 -10.16
C VAL A 30 -8.16 -3.10 -10.02
N VAL A 31 -7.09 -3.33 -10.80
CA VAL A 31 -5.89 -2.47 -10.79
C VAL A 31 -6.26 -1.03 -11.11
N GLY A 32 -7.06 -0.80 -12.15
CA GLY A 32 -7.51 0.53 -12.54
C GLY A 32 -8.28 1.26 -11.44
N ASN A 33 -9.15 0.54 -10.71
CA ASN A 33 -9.94 1.12 -9.63
C ASN A 33 -9.05 1.57 -8.45
N PHE A 34 -8.09 0.74 -8.03
CA PHE A 34 -7.19 1.07 -6.93
C PHE A 34 -6.20 2.19 -7.31
N GLU A 35 -5.63 2.13 -8.51
CA GLU A 35 -4.69 3.13 -9.00
C GLU A 35 -5.34 4.52 -9.21
N ARG A 36 -6.63 4.58 -9.54
CA ARG A 36 -7.35 5.84 -9.72
C ARG A 36 -7.28 6.71 -8.47
N MET A 37 -7.55 6.14 -7.30
CA MET A 37 -7.59 6.91 -6.05
C MET A 37 -6.20 7.41 -5.67
N THR A 38 -5.17 6.57 -5.82
CA THR A 38 -3.77 6.94 -5.59
C THR A 38 -3.35 8.12 -6.46
N ARG A 39 -3.64 8.07 -7.77
CA ARG A 39 -3.30 9.18 -8.68
C ARG A 39 -4.02 10.48 -8.34
N ILE A 40 -5.29 10.41 -7.92
CA ILE A 40 -6.03 11.60 -7.47
C ILE A 40 -5.38 12.18 -6.22
N ALA A 41 -5.06 11.35 -5.23
CA ALA A 41 -4.40 11.79 -3.99
C ALA A 41 -3.05 12.44 -4.28
N ASP A 42 -2.22 11.82 -5.12
CA ASP A 42 -0.91 12.34 -5.53
C ASP A 42 -1.01 13.69 -6.25
N ALA A 43 -1.97 13.83 -7.16
CA ALA A 43 -2.17 15.05 -7.94
C ALA A 43 -2.75 16.21 -7.11
N THR A 44 -3.56 15.91 -6.10
CA THR A 44 -4.21 16.90 -5.23
C THR A 44 -3.44 17.20 -3.95
N GLY A 45 -2.39 16.42 -3.65
CA GLY A 45 -1.57 16.61 -2.47
C GLY A 45 -2.20 16.08 -1.18
N ILE A 46 -3.10 15.09 -1.27
CA ILE A 46 -3.70 14.47 -0.09
C ILE A 46 -2.62 13.68 0.67
N PRO A 47 -2.35 13.98 1.95
CA PRO A 47 -1.37 13.26 2.75
C PRO A 47 -1.89 11.88 3.18
N LEU A 48 -0.99 10.97 3.53
CA LEU A 48 -1.36 9.81 4.33
C LEU A 48 -1.72 10.21 5.76
N ASP A 49 -2.70 9.53 6.33
CA ASP A 49 -3.06 9.72 7.73
C ASP A 49 -1.86 9.39 8.64
N PRO A 50 -1.59 10.19 9.70
CA PRO A 50 -0.40 10.00 10.53
C PRO A 50 -0.22 8.58 11.11
N PRO A 51 -1.27 7.88 11.59
CA PRO A 51 -1.14 6.50 12.06
C PRO A 51 -0.75 5.52 10.95
N VAL A 52 -1.28 5.71 9.74
CA VAL A 52 -0.97 4.87 8.58
C VAL A 52 0.47 5.13 8.12
N ASN A 53 0.88 6.40 8.06
CA ASN A 53 2.24 6.78 7.70
C ASN A 53 3.28 6.20 8.67
N LEU A 54 3.03 6.28 9.98
CA LEU A 54 3.89 5.68 11.01
C LEU A 54 4.07 4.17 10.86
N LEU A 55 3.02 3.46 10.41
CA LEU A 55 3.08 2.01 10.21
C LEU A 55 3.74 1.63 8.88
N ALA A 56 3.59 2.47 7.87
CA ALA A 56 4.07 2.24 6.51
C ALA A 56 5.51 2.74 6.27
N GLY A 57 6.04 3.66 7.10
CA GLY A 57 7.31 4.36 6.86
C GLY A 57 8.50 3.42 6.56
N ASP A 58 8.71 2.38 7.36
CA ASP A 58 9.80 1.41 7.11
C ASP A 58 9.62 0.70 5.76
N LEU A 59 8.39 0.29 5.44
CA LEU A 59 8.06 -0.39 4.18
C LEU A 59 8.22 0.55 2.97
N GLN A 60 7.86 1.83 3.13
CA GLN A 60 8.07 2.84 2.09
C GLN A 60 9.56 3.03 1.82
N GLY A 61 10.40 3.04 2.86
CA GLY A 61 11.85 3.07 2.73
C GLY A 61 12.41 1.84 2.00
N GLU A 62 12.01 0.63 2.41
CA GLU A 62 12.44 -0.63 1.79
C GLU A 62 12.04 -0.74 0.32
N LEU A 63 10.85 -0.25 -0.04
CA LEU A 63 10.34 -0.25 -1.41
C LEU A 63 10.86 0.93 -2.26
N GLY A 64 11.66 1.84 -1.67
CA GLY A 64 12.18 3.03 -2.36
C GLY A 64 11.09 4.05 -2.71
N LEU A 65 9.94 4.02 -2.02
CA LEU A 65 8.81 4.90 -2.34
C LEU A 65 9.10 6.38 -2.03
N ASN A 66 10.06 6.64 -1.14
CA ASN A 66 10.49 7.99 -0.77
C ASN A 66 11.20 8.73 -1.92
N GLU A 67 11.60 8.02 -2.98
CA GLU A 67 12.25 8.62 -4.16
C GLU A 67 11.24 9.26 -5.13
N PHE A 68 9.94 8.93 -5.00
CA PHE A 68 8.90 9.51 -5.86
C PHE A 68 8.50 10.91 -5.40
N GLY A 69 8.18 11.77 -6.36
CA GLY A 69 7.78 13.15 -6.09
C GLY A 69 6.52 13.30 -5.22
N SER A 70 5.65 12.28 -5.18
CA SER A 70 4.46 12.27 -4.32
C SER A 70 4.78 12.10 -2.82
N ALA A 71 5.96 11.60 -2.46
CA ALA A 71 6.39 11.46 -1.06
C ALA A 71 6.32 12.81 -0.31
N ARG A 72 6.53 13.93 -1.00
CA ARG A 72 6.42 15.29 -0.45
C ARG A 72 5.03 15.63 0.12
N ASN A 73 3.99 14.93 -0.33
CA ASN A 73 2.62 15.17 0.11
C ASN A 73 2.39 14.63 1.52
N THR A 74 3.24 13.71 2.01
CA THR A 74 3.14 13.11 3.33
C THR A 74 4.30 13.59 4.20
N ALA A 75 4.00 14.20 5.34
CA ALA A 75 5.02 14.70 6.25
C ALA A 75 5.69 13.56 7.03
N GLU A 76 7.01 13.66 7.19
CA GLU A 76 7.79 12.78 8.07
C GLU A 76 7.27 12.87 9.50
N PRO A 77 7.04 11.74 10.20
CA PRO A 77 6.72 11.78 11.61
C PRO A 77 7.88 12.41 12.39
N GLY A 78 7.55 13.18 13.45
CA GLY A 78 8.57 13.85 14.26
C GLY A 78 9.57 12.86 14.89
N ALA A 79 10.80 13.32 15.16
CA ALA A 79 11.90 12.46 15.62
C ALA A 79 11.57 11.56 16.83
N ILE A 80 10.73 12.05 17.76
CA ILE A 80 10.27 11.29 18.93
C ILE A 80 9.32 10.15 18.51
N ALA A 81 8.43 10.42 17.53
CA ALA A 81 7.51 9.41 17.01
C ALA A 81 8.27 8.30 16.28
N ASN A 82 9.29 8.62 15.49
CA ASN A 82 10.14 7.63 14.82
C ASN A 82 10.93 6.75 15.81
N LEU A 83 11.36 7.32 16.94
CA LEU A 83 12.04 6.55 17.99
C LEU A 83 11.09 5.56 18.71
N LEU A 84 9.82 5.94 18.88
CA LEU A 84 8.82 5.13 19.59
C LEU A 84 8.01 4.20 18.67
N ALA A 85 8.01 4.45 17.36
CA ALA A 85 7.31 3.67 16.33
C ALA A 85 7.56 2.15 16.42
N PRO A 86 8.80 1.64 16.54
CA PRO A 86 9.03 0.19 16.62
C PRO A 86 8.43 -0.45 17.87
N LEU A 87 8.34 0.28 18.99
CA LEU A 87 7.71 -0.19 20.21
C LEU A 87 6.18 -0.19 20.06
N LEU A 88 5.60 0.90 19.55
CA LEU A 88 4.16 1.04 19.30
C LEU A 88 3.65 0.00 18.31
N ARG A 89 4.39 -0.28 17.23
CA ARG A 89 4.04 -1.27 16.21
C ARG A 89 4.00 -2.70 16.76
N ARG A 90 4.88 -3.03 17.72
CA ARG A 90 4.92 -4.34 18.39
C ARG A 90 3.72 -4.57 19.31
N ILE A 91 3.12 -3.50 19.83
CA ILE A 91 1.94 -3.53 20.71
C ILE A 91 0.64 -3.41 19.89
N SER A 92 0.63 -2.61 18.82
CA SER A 92 -0.58 -2.30 18.05
C SER A 92 -1.12 -3.48 17.26
N VAL A 93 -0.27 -4.34 16.68
CA VAL A 93 -0.70 -5.52 15.91
C VAL A 93 -1.47 -6.54 16.77
N PRO A 94 -0.97 -7.01 17.94
CA PRO A 94 -1.74 -7.90 18.79
C PRO A 94 -2.98 -7.21 19.39
N MET A 95 -2.92 -5.92 19.71
CA MET A 95 -4.08 -5.14 20.19
C MET A 95 -5.18 -5.06 19.12
N PHE A 96 -4.84 -4.78 17.87
CA PHE A 96 -5.81 -4.68 16.76
C PHE A 96 -6.48 -6.03 16.49
N ARG A 97 -5.75 -7.14 16.62
CA ARG A 97 -6.30 -8.50 16.56
C ARG A 97 -7.22 -8.81 17.73
N LEU A 98 -6.90 -8.33 18.94
CA LEU A 98 -7.74 -8.51 20.12
C LEU A 98 -9.02 -7.68 20.02
N LEU A 99 -8.92 -6.41 19.61
CA LEU A 99 -10.06 -5.53 19.42
C LEU A 99 -10.99 -6.04 18.32
N ASN A 100 -10.48 -6.49 17.18
CA ASN A 100 -11.30 -7.12 16.15
C ASN A 100 -11.93 -8.44 16.62
N ARG A 101 -11.27 -9.19 17.51
CA ARG A 101 -11.82 -10.41 18.09
C ARG A 101 -12.95 -10.11 19.09
N VAL A 102 -12.85 -9.04 19.87
CA VAL A 102 -13.89 -8.61 20.82
C VAL A 102 -15.06 -7.93 20.10
N ALA A 103 -14.79 -7.12 19.08
CA ALA A 103 -15.80 -6.48 18.26
C ALA A 103 -16.55 -7.50 17.38
N GLY A 104 -15.86 -8.54 16.89
CA GLY A 104 -16.48 -9.62 16.11
C GLY A 104 -17.32 -10.61 16.92
N THR A 105 -17.30 -10.54 18.26
CA THR A 105 -18.15 -11.38 19.14
C THR A 105 -19.41 -10.67 19.64
N ALA A 106 -19.70 -9.45 19.16
CA ALA A 106 -20.86 -8.67 19.58
C ALA A 106 -22.11 -8.87 18.68
N ASP A 107 -22.02 -9.74 17.67
CA ASP A 107 -23.07 -9.99 16.65
C ASP A 107 -23.48 -11.49 16.55
N GLU A 108 -23.39 -12.25 17.65
CA GLU A 108 -24.09 -13.55 17.84
C GLU A 108 -25.11 -13.43 18.99
#